data_AF-A0A7W0TQT8-F1
#
_entry.id   AF-A0A7W0TQT8-F1
#
_cell.length_a   1.000
_cell.length_b   1.000
_cell.length_c   1.000
_cell.angle_alpha   90.00
_cell.angle_beta   90.00
_cell.angle_gamma   90.00
#
_symmetry.space_group_name_H-M   'P 1'
#
loop_
_entity.id
_entity.type
_entity.pdbx_description
1 polymer ?
#
loop_
_entity_poly.entity_id
_entity_poly.type
_entity_poly.pdbx_seq_one_letter_code
_entity_poly.pdbx_strand_id
1 'polypeptide(L)'
;THRRTTVSTVGWLPGLTRFVAETSEPIRLALSLHAADDELRSRIMPVNERFPIGEVLTVCRQHFAKTRRRIFVEYVMLAGVNDSVGQARALVDLLDSRAFKVNLIPYNPTGLYTGSSARAVAAFKRVLDRGHLPATVRLTRGRDIEAACGQLAVSPRIGTAARAPEA
;
A
#
# COMPACT_ATOMS: atom_id res chain seq x y z
N THR A 1 -13.91 3.45 20.33
CA THR A 1 -14.33 2.67 19.14
C THR A 1 -13.18 2.58 18.14
N HIS A 2 -12.58 1.40 17.93
CA HIS A 2 -11.43 1.21 17.01
C HIS A 2 -11.80 1.19 15.51
N ARG A 3 -13.06 1.46 15.17
CA ARG A 3 -13.60 1.38 13.79
C ARG A 3 -12.96 2.36 12.80
N ARG A 4 -12.17 3.32 13.28
CA ARG A 4 -11.43 4.32 12.48
C ARG A 4 -9.92 4.06 12.45
N THR A 5 -9.44 3.06 13.18
CA THR A 5 -8.03 2.66 13.19
C THR A 5 -7.76 1.73 12.02
N THR A 6 -6.69 1.99 11.27
CA THR A 6 -6.24 1.15 10.16
C THR A 6 -4.78 0.77 10.39
N VAL A 7 -4.46 -0.51 10.29
CA VAL A 7 -3.09 -1.00 10.26
C VAL A 7 -2.77 -1.35 8.81
N SER A 8 -1.73 -0.72 8.26
CA SER A 8 -1.19 -1.09 6.95
C SER A 8 0.01 -2.00 7.12
N THR A 9 0.15 -2.98 6.23
CA THR A 9 1.27 -3.92 6.20
C THR A 9 1.80 -4.06 4.78
N VAL A 10 3.12 -4.27 4.68
CA VAL A 10 3.80 -4.64 3.43
C VAL A 10 3.67 -6.14 3.11
N GLY A 11 2.88 -6.89 3.89
CA GLY A 11 2.68 -8.33 3.68
C GLY A 11 3.70 -9.22 4.41
N TRP A 12 4.28 -8.74 5.52
CA TRP A 12 5.10 -9.59 6.39
C TRP A 12 4.23 -10.68 7.04
N LEU A 13 4.34 -11.91 6.53
CA LEU A 13 3.41 -13.01 6.90
C LEU A 13 3.36 -13.32 8.39
N PRO A 14 4.46 -13.41 9.15
CA PRO A 14 4.38 -13.70 10.59
C PRO A 14 3.50 -12.70 11.34
N GLY A 15 3.68 -11.41 11.08
CA GLY A 15 2.87 -10.35 11.70
C GLY A 15 1.44 -10.33 11.18
N LEU A 16 1.22 -10.53 9.87
CA LEU A 16 -0.12 -10.56 9.28
C LEU A 16 -0.93 -11.75 9.81
N THR A 17 -0.36 -12.95 9.86
CA THR A 17 -1.00 -14.15 10.41
C THR A 17 -1.35 -13.95 11.87
N ARG A 18 -0.42 -13.42 12.66
CA ARG A 18 -0.66 -13.07 14.07
C ARG A 18 -1.81 -12.08 14.21
N PHE A 19 -1.82 -11.01 13.41
CA PHE A 19 -2.88 -10.00 13.42
C PHE A 19 -4.25 -10.64 13.15
N VAL A 20 -4.36 -11.50 12.12
CA VAL A 20 -5.61 -12.19 11.77
C VAL A 20 -6.09 -13.16 12.85
N ALA A 21 -5.16 -13.85 13.50
CA ALA A 21 -5.46 -14.80 14.57
C ALA A 21 -5.92 -14.08 15.85
N GLU A 22 -5.15 -13.11 16.32
CA GLU A 22 -5.25 -12.56 17.69
C GLU A 22 -6.10 -11.29 17.79
N THR A 23 -6.30 -10.53 16.72
CA THR A 23 -7.03 -9.26 16.79
C THR A 23 -8.54 -9.49 16.84
N SER A 24 -9.20 -9.00 17.90
CA SER A 24 -10.65 -9.09 18.10
C SER A 24 -11.36 -7.75 17.85
N GLU A 25 -10.62 -6.65 17.97
CA GLU A 25 -11.08 -5.29 17.80
C GLU A 25 -11.45 -5.01 16.33
N PRO A 26 -12.38 -4.08 16.06
CA PRO A 26 -12.79 -3.74 14.70
C PRO A 26 -11.78 -2.81 13.99
N ILE A 27 -10.50 -3.19 13.99
CA ILE A 27 -9.40 -2.52 13.29
C ILE A 27 -9.47 -2.87 11.80
N ARG A 28 -9.22 -1.89 10.93
CA ARG A 28 -9.18 -2.09 9.47
C ARG A 28 -7.79 -2.57 9.06
N LEU A 29 -7.74 -3.49 8.11
CA LEU A 29 -6.51 -3.94 7.48
C LEU A 29 -6.31 -3.25 6.13
N ALA A 30 -5.11 -2.72 5.92
CA ALA A 30 -4.62 -2.28 4.62
C ALA A 30 -3.38 -3.12 4.22
N LEU A 31 -3.27 -3.44 2.94
CA LEU A 31 -2.15 -4.16 2.36
C LEU A 31 -1.48 -3.28 1.31
N SER A 32 -0.21 -2.95 1.51
CA SER A 32 0.65 -2.32 0.51
C SER A 32 1.06 -3.37 -0.53
N LEU A 33 0.39 -3.36 -1.69
CA LEU A 33 0.56 -4.37 -2.73
C LEU A 33 1.43 -3.86 -3.89
N HIS A 34 1.05 -2.71 -4.46
CA HIS A 34 1.81 -1.93 -5.45
C HIS A 34 2.17 -2.59 -6.80
N ALA A 35 1.86 -3.87 -7.01
CA ALA A 35 2.00 -4.57 -8.30
C ALA A 35 1.03 -5.76 -8.36
N ALA A 36 0.68 -6.20 -9.57
CA ALA A 36 -0.24 -7.34 -9.78
C ALA A 36 0.46 -8.69 -10.00
N ASP A 37 1.79 -8.71 -10.08
CA ASP A 37 2.63 -9.89 -10.29
C ASP A 37 3.87 -9.84 -9.39
N ASP A 38 4.40 -11.01 -9.07
CA ASP A 38 5.53 -11.15 -8.14
C ASP A 38 6.83 -10.51 -8.67
N GLU A 39 7.06 -10.54 -9.99
CA GLU A 39 8.27 -9.99 -10.59
C GLU A 39 8.34 -8.47 -10.38
N LEU A 40 7.29 -7.75 -10.77
CA LEU A 40 7.20 -6.32 -10.56
C LEU A 40 7.11 -5.98 -9.07
N ARG A 41 6.42 -6.79 -8.26
CA ARG A 41 6.33 -6.53 -6.83
C ARG A 41 7.69 -6.64 -6.16
N SER A 42 8.52 -7.62 -6.48
CA SER A 42 9.86 -7.75 -5.92
C SER A 42 10.76 -6.57 -6.28
N ARG A 43 10.64 -6.02 -7.50
CA ARG A 43 11.35 -4.80 -7.90
C ARG A 43 10.99 -3.57 -7.05
N ILE A 44 9.72 -3.43 -6.68
CA ILE A 44 9.23 -2.27 -5.91
C ILE A 44 9.35 -2.51 -4.40
N MET A 45 9.16 -3.75 -3.96
CA MET A 45 9.03 -4.18 -2.56
C MET A 45 9.79 -5.50 -2.33
N PRO A 46 11.08 -5.46 -1.93
CA PRO A 46 11.91 -6.66 -1.75
C PRO A 46 11.34 -7.69 -0.76
N VAL A 47 10.44 -7.28 0.14
CA VAL A 47 9.69 -8.19 1.02
C VAL A 47 8.95 -9.30 0.25
N ASN A 48 8.61 -9.07 -1.02
CA ASN A 48 7.94 -10.06 -1.87
C ASN A 48 8.79 -11.30 -2.15
N GLU A 49 10.12 -11.16 -2.21
CA GLU A 49 11.03 -12.30 -2.43
C GLU A 49 10.90 -13.36 -1.32
N ARG A 50 10.56 -12.92 -0.11
CA ARG A 50 10.31 -13.79 1.03
C ARG A 50 8.84 -14.13 1.23
N PHE A 51 7.95 -13.23 0.83
CA PHE A 51 6.50 -13.35 1.06
C PHE A 51 5.72 -12.99 -0.22
N PRO A 52 5.55 -13.97 -1.13
CA PRO A 52 4.89 -13.78 -2.42
C PRO A 52 3.42 -13.35 -2.30
N ILE A 53 2.91 -12.69 -3.34
CA ILE A 53 1.56 -12.13 -3.38
C ILE A 53 0.49 -13.17 -3.00
N GLY A 54 0.57 -14.38 -3.58
CA GLY A 54 -0.43 -15.42 -3.39
C GLY A 54 -0.61 -15.85 -1.93
N GLU A 55 0.49 -15.96 -1.19
CA GLU A 55 0.49 -16.32 0.23
C GLU A 55 -0.11 -15.20 1.08
N VAL A 56 0.31 -13.96 0.83
CA VAL A 56 -0.19 -12.78 1.54
C VAL A 56 -1.70 -12.61 1.33
N LEU A 57 -2.17 -12.74 0.08
CA LEU A 57 -3.60 -12.65 -0.23
C LEU A 57 -4.41 -13.78 0.39
N THR A 58 -3.82 -14.96 0.59
CA THR A 58 -4.49 -16.08 1.28
C THR A 58 -4.80 -15.71 2.72
N VAL A 59 -3.84 -15.13 3.45
CA VAL A 59 -4.09 -14.66 4.82
C VAL A 59 -5.07 -13.49 4.86
N CYS A 60 -5.03 -12.58 3.89
CA CYS A 60 -6.03 -11.52 3.77
C CYS A 60 -7.45 -12.07 3.55
N ARG A 61 -7.62 -13.13 2.74
CA ARG A 61 -8.93 -13.78 2.54
C ARG A 61 -9.44 -14.43 3.83
N GLN A 62 -8.56 -15.01 4.64
CA GLN A 62 -8.92 -15.53 5.97
C GLN A 62 -9.43 -14.41 6.89
N HIS A 63 -8.78 -13.23 6.87
CA HIS A 63 -9.27 -12.05 7.60
C HIS A 63 -10.68 -11.65 7.17
N PHE A 64 -10.94 -11.59 5.86
CA PHE A 64 -12.27 -11.28 5.33
C PHE A 64 -13.30 -12.33 5.74
N ALA A 65 -12.97 -13.62 5.67
CA ALA A 65 -13.88 -14.70 6.05
C ALA A 65 -14.31 -14.59 7.53
N LYS A 66 -13.37 -14.29 8.44
CA LYS A 66 -13.59 -14.14 9.88
C LYS A 66 -14.38 -12.87 10.22
N THR A 67 -14.07 -11.75 9.59
CA THR A 67 -14.56 -10.42 10.04
C THR A 67 -15.65 -9.83 9.15
N ARG A 68 -15.78 -10.33 7.91
CA ARG A 68 -16.57 -9.75 6.81
C ARG A 68 -16.22 -8.28 6.51
N ARG A 69 -15.03 -7.83 6.91
CA ARG A 69 -14.51 -6.48 6.63
C ARG A 69 -13.61 -6.52 5.42
N ARG A 70 -13.87 -5.64 4.46
CA ARG A 70 -13.01 -5.48 3.28
C ARG A 70 -11.61 -5.01 3.68
N ILE A 71 -10.62 -5.57 3.01
CA ILE A 71 -9.21 -5.17 3.10
C ILE A 71 -8.98 -4.05 2.08
N PHE A 72 -8.29 -2.99 2.50
CA PHE A 72 -7.84 -1.97 1.59
C PHE A 72 -6.54 -2.40 0.91
N VAL A 73 -6.50 -2.38 -0.41
CA VAL A 73 -5.27 -2.59 -1.19
C VAL A 73 -4.69 -1.23 -1.51
N GLU A 74 -3.53 -0.91 -0.96
CA GLU A 74 -2.80 0.31 -1.27
C GLU A 74 -1.94 0.09 -2.52
N TYR A 75 -2.14 0.95 -3.52
CA TYR A 75 -1.46 0.86 -4.80
C TYR A 75 -0.89 2.23 -5.18
N VAL A 76 0.42 2.40 -4.99
CA VAL A 76 1.12 3.61 -5.39
C VAL A 76 1.19 3.66 -6.92
N MET A 77 0.92 4.84 -7.49
CA MET A 77 0.87 5.04 -8.94
C MET A 77 2.20 5.62 -9.44
N LEU A 78 3.05 4.75 -9.99
CA LEU A 78 4.40 5.07 -10.47
C LEU A 78 4.41 5.06 -12.00
N ALA A 79 4.76 6.21 -12.59
CA ALA A 79 4.70 6.42 -14.02
C ALA A 79 5.63 5.46 -14.77
N GLY A 80 5.07 4.70 -15.72
CA GLY A 80 5.83 3.78 -16.56
C GLY A 80 6.34 2.53 -15.85
N VAL A 81 6.03 2.35 -14.56
CA VAL A 81 6.49 1.21 -13.76
C VAL A 81 5.34 0.25 -13.50
N ASN A 82 4.25 0.75 -12.91
CA ASN A 82 3.12 -0.09 -12.50
C ASN A 82 1.75 0.49 -12.91
N ASP A 83 1.72 1.60 -13.65
CA ASP A 83 0.48 2.32 -13.98
C ASP A 83 -0.14 1.95 -15.34
N SER A 84 0.28 0.82 -15.90
CA SER A 84 -0.23 0.34 -17.18
C SER A 84 -1.66 -0.21 -17.05
N VAL A 85 -2.41 -0.13 -18.15
CA VAL A 85 -3.74 -0.77 -18.25
C VAL A 85 -3.63 -2.30 -18.07
N GLY A 86 -2.52 -2.91 -18.46
CA GLY A 86 -2.26 -4.33 -18.25
C GLY A 86 -2.21 -4.68 -16.76
N GLN A 87 -1.50 -3.89 -15.96
CA GLN A 87 -1.46 -4.04 -14.50
C GLN A 87 -2.85 -3.89 -13.87
N ALA A 88 -3.65 -2.93 -14.34
CA ALA A 88 -5.01 -2.76 -13.85
C ALA A 88 -5.91 -3.98 -14.13
N ARG A 89 -5.77 -4.62 -15.30
CA ARG A 89 -6.51 -5.85 -15.63
C ARG A 89 -6.05 -7.01 -14.75
N ALA A 90 -4.74 -7.19 -14.62
CA ALA A 90 -4.18 -8.23 -13.75
C ALA A 90 -4.64 -8.08 -12.28
N LEU A 91 -4.78 -6.86 -11.77
CA LEU A 91 -5.37 -6.63 -10.44
C LEU A 91 -6.83 -7.07 -10.33
N VAL A 92 -7.63 -6.84 -11.38
CA VAL A 92 -9.04 -7.29 -11.43
C VAL A 92 -9.10 -8.82 -11.35
N ASP A 93 -8.21 -9.52 -12.06
CA ASP A 93 -8.17 -10.97 -12.07
C ASP A 93 -7.65 -11.55 -10.74
N LEU A 94 -6.71 -10.84 -10.11
CA LEU A 94 -6.05 -11.26 -8.86
C LEU A 94 -6.94 -11.10 -7.61
N LEU A 95 -7.80 -10.06 -7.56
CA LEU A 95 -8.48 -9.64 -6.34
C LEU A 95 -10.00 -9.91 -6.37
N ASP A 96 -10.51 -10.61 -5.35
CA ASP A 96 -11.95 -10.76 -5.13
C ASP A 96 -12.58 -9.43 -4.69
N SER A 97 -13.42 -8.84 -5.55
CA SER A 97 -14.11 -7.57 -5.32
C SER A 97 -15.01 -7.54 -4.07
N ARG A 98 -15.38 -8.70 -3.52
CA ARG A 98 -16.13 -8.81 -2.26
C ARG A 98 -15.23 -8.55 -1.06
N ALA A 99 -13.98 -9.01 -1.13
CA ALA A 99 -13.01 -8.96 -0.04
C ALA A 99 -12.10 -7.72 -0.09
N PHE A 100 -11.84 -7.17 -1.28
CA PHE A 100 -10.84 -6.12 -1.47
C PHE A 100 -11.45 -4.81 -1.99
N LYS A 101 -10.82 -3.69 -1.62
CA LYS A 101 -11.05 -2.37 -2.20
C LYS A 101 -9.71 -1.70 -2.46
N VAL A 102 -9.48 -1.22 -3.68
CA VAL A 102 -8.23 -0.58 -4.08
C VAL A 102 -8.24 0.91 -3.74
N ASN A 103 -7.13 1.37 -3.17
CA ASN A 103 -6.81 2.77 -2.97
C ASN A 103 -5.61 3.11 -3.87
N LEU A 104 -5.89 3.80 -4.98
CA LEU A 104 -4.85 4.35 -5.86
C LEU A 104 -4.25 5.58 -5.19
N ILE A 105 -2.94 5.59 -5.01
CA ILE A 105 -2.20 6.64 -4.31
C ILE A 105 -1.30 7.33 -5.34
N PRO A 106 -1.64 8.55 -5.79
CA PRO A 106 -0.73 9.36 -6.58
C PRO A 106 0.58 9.54 -5.81
N TYR A 107 1.70 9.21 -6.46
CA TYR A 107 3.01 9.31 -5.84
C TYR A 107 3.55 10.73 -5.93
N ASN A 108 4.04 11.25 -4.81
CA ASN A 108 4.81 12.49 -4.76
C ASN A 108 6.30 12.13 -4.96
N PRO A 109 6.96 12.64 -6.01
CA PRO A 109 8.35 12.26 -6.31
C PRO A 109 9.30 12.49 -5.14
N THR A 110 10.08 11.46 -4.79
CA THR A 110 11.19 11.56 -3.80
C THR A 110 12.54 11.13 -4.38
N GLY A 111 12.65 11.05 -5.71
CA GLY A 111 13.90 10.75 -6.43
C GLY A 111 13.80 9.55 -7.38
N LEU A 112 13.65 8.34 -6.83
CA LEU A 112 13.76 7.07 -7.59
C LEU A 112 12.66 6.86 -8.63
N TYR A 113 11.47 7.41 -8.40
CA TYR A 113 10.33 7.25 -9.28
C TYR A 113 9.65 8.60 -9.55
N THR A 114 8.75 8.59 -10.53
CA THR A 114 7.87 9.72 -10.82
C THR A 114 6.42 9.29 -10.65
N GLY A 115 5.56 10.24 -10.28
CA GLY A 115 4.13 9.98 -10.10
C GLY A 115 3.42 9.87 -11.44
N SER A 116 2.51 8.91 -11.56
CA SER A 116 1.66 8.77 -12.74
C SER A 116 0.86 10.04 -13.04
N SER A 117 0.69 10.33 -14.33
CA SER A 117 -0.19 11.42 -14.76
C SER A 117 -1.63 11.19 -14.31
N ALA A 118 -2.40 12.28 -14.12
CA ALA A 118 -3.84 12.18 -13.81
C ALA A 118 -4.61 11.37 -14.87
N ARG A 119 -4.19 11.44 -16.14
CA ARG A 119 -4.76 10.65 -17.24
C ARG A 119 -4.50 9.15 -17.06
N ALA A 120 -3.28 8.77 -16.68
CA ALA A 120 -2.93 7.37 -16.42
C ALA A 120 -3.70 6.82 -15.21
N VAL A 121 -3.74 7.57 -14.10
CA VAL A 121 -4.52 7.21 -12.90
C VAL A 121 -6.00 7.03 -13.24
N ALA A 122 -6.59 7.94 -14.02
CA ALA A 122 -7.97 7.82 -14.45
C ALA A 122 -8.20 6.61 -15.38
N ALA A 123 -7.27 6.31 -16.29
CA ALA A 123 -7.35 5.14 -17.15
C ALA A 123 -7.27 3.84 -16.36
N PHE A 124 -6.35 3.75 -15.39
CA PHE A 124 -6.21 2.62 -14.48
C PHE A 124 -7.49 2.42 -13.68
N LYS A 125 -8.02 3.48 -13.04
CA LYS A 125 -9.27 3.42 -12.28
C LYS A 125 -10.44 2.95 -13.13
N ARG A 126 -10.57 3.43 -14.37
CA ARG A 126 -11.65 2.99 -15.29
C ARG A 126 -11.61 1.48 -15.56
N VAL A 127 -10.43 0.87 -15.61
CA VAL A 127 -10.31 -0.58 -15.78
C VAL A 127 -10.77 -1.31 -14.53
N LEU A 128 -10.36 -0.86 -13.34
CA LEU A 128 -10.81 -1.45 -12.08
C LEU A 128 -12.35 -1.35 -11.93
N ASP A 129 -12.91 -0.18 -12.26
CA ASP A 129 -14.36 0.06 -12.20
C ASP A 129 -15.12 -0.88 -13.16
N ARG A 130 -14.63 -1.05 -14.40
CA ARG A 130 -15.22 -1.99 -15.38
C ARG A 130 -15.10 -3.46 -14.95
N GLY A 131 -14.04 -3.79 -14.21
CA GLY A 131 -13.85 -5.09 -13.57
C GLY A 131 -14.65 -5.28 -12.29
N HIS A 132 -15.51 -4.32 -11.91
CA HIS A 132 -16.26 -4.30 -10.65
C HIS A 132 -15.38 -4.39 -9.39
N LEU A 133 -14.10 -4.04 -9.49
CA LEU A 133 -13.18 -3.97 -8.36
C LEU A 133 -13.25 -2.56 -7.74
N PRO A 134 -13.82 -2.39 -6.53
CA PRO A 134 -14.04 -1.06 -5.98
C PRO A 134 -12.72 -0.30 -5.82
N ALA A 135 -12.63 0.89 -6.40
CA ALA A 135 -11.42 1.70 -6.38
C ALA A 135 -11.67 3.17 -6.00
N THR A 136 -10.77 3.74 -5.20
CA THR A 136 -10.74 5.18 -4.91
C THR A 136 -9.37 5.76 -5.19
N VAL A 137 -9.31 7.02 -5.64
CA VAL A 137 -8.06 7.77 -5.78
C VAL A 137 -7.90 8.61 -4.52
N ARG A 138 -6.77 8.45 -3.82
CA ARG A 138 -6.47 9.23 -2.62
C ARG A 138 -6.19 10.68 -3.03
N LEU A 139 -6.95 11.61 -2.47
CA LEU A 139 -6.69 13.04 -2.62
C LEU A 139 -5.41 13.38 -1.87
N THR A 140 -4.39 13.86 -2.58
CA THR A 140 -3.20 14.48 -1.98
C THR A 140 -3.60 15.81 -1.37
N ARG A 141 -3.86 15.84 -0.07
CA ARG A 141 -3.96 17.08 0.71
C ARG A 141 -2.53 17.48 1.12
N GLY A 142 -2.12 18.72 0.85
CA GLY A 142 -0.85 19.28 1.32
C GLY A 142 0.34 19.08 0.37
N ARG A 143 0.25 19.52 -0.89
CA ARG A 143 1.45 19.67 -1.75
C ARG A 143 2.49 20.64 -1.18
N ASP A 144 2.10 21.42 -0.17
CA ASP A 144 2.87 22.54 0.35
C ASP A 144 3.69 22.19 1.61
N ILE A 145 3.54 20.96 2.12
CA ILE A 145 4.25 20.45 3.30
C ILE A 145 4.64 19.00 3.02
N GLU A 146 5.93 18.69 3.05
CA GLU A 146 6.57 17.39 2.78
C GLU A 146 6.15 16.27 3.75
N ALA A 147 4.85 16.07 3.91
CA ALA A 147 4.20 15.19 4.88
C ALA A 147 3.43 14.05 4.18
N ALA A 148 3.67 13.80 2.89
CA ALA A 148 3.06 12.68 2.19
C ALA A 148 3.68 11.34 2.64
N CYS A 149 2.88 10.27 2.57
CA CYS A 149 3.34 8.92 2.90
C CYS A 149 4.60 8.56 2.09
N GLY A 150 5.70 8.22 2.78
CA GLY A 150 7.01 7.95 2.17
C GLY A 150 8.02 9.11 2.27
N GLN A 151 7.60 10.30 2.71
CA GLN A 151 8.47 11.49 2.87
C GLN A 151 8.96 11.73 4.30
N LEU A 152 8.57 10.89 5.26
CA LEU A 152 9.04 10.96 6.65
C LEU A 152 10.47 10.40 6.75
N ALA A 153 11.43 11.10 6.15
CA ALA A 153 12.84 10.93 6.47
C ALA A 153 13.10 11.62 7.81
N VAL A 154 13.55 10.86 8.81
CA VAL A 154 14.14 11.46 10.01
C VAL A 154 15.44 12.09 9.57
N SER A 155 15.48 13.42 9.45
CA SER A 155 16.75 14.15 9.37
C SER A 155 17.61 13.69 10.55
N PRO A 156 18.86 13.24 10.34
CA PRO A 156 19.73 12.91 11.45
C PRO A 156 19.82 14.15 12.32
N ARG A 157 19.43 14.03 13.59
CA ARG A 157 19.66 15.09 14.57
C ARG A 157 21.16 15.38 14.52
N ILE A 158 21.52 16.60 14.12
CA ILE A 158 22.86 17.12 14.34
C ILE A 158 23.05 17.08 15.86
N GLY A 159 23.83 16.12 16.33
CA GLY A 159 24.22 16.03 17.72
C GLY A 159 24.98 17.31 18.08
N THR A 160 24.39 18.16 18.88
CA THR A 160 25.09 19.31 19.46
C THR A 160 26.16 18.81 20.42
N ALA A 161 27.40 18.94 19.95
CA ALA A 161 28.68 19.10 20.64
C ALA A 161 28.80 18.59 22.10
N ALA A 162 29.75 17.67 22.26
CA ALA A 162 30.35 17.33 23.54
C ALA A 162 30.86 18.58 24.28
N ARG A 163 30.56 18.67 25.58
CA ARG A 163 31.22 19.60 26.51
C ARG A 163 32.69 19.20 26.68
N ALA A 164 33.59 20.15 26.53
CA ALA A 164 34.98 20.01 26.96
C ALA A 164 35.08 20.00 28.50
N PRO A 165 36.06 19.30 29.10
CA PRO A 165 36.31 19.37 30.53
C PRO A 165 37.10 20.64 30.87
N GLU A 166 36.62 21.43 31.82
CA GLU A 166 37.44 22.44 32.50
C GLU A 166 38.33 21.78 33.56
N ALA A 167 39.57 22.25 33.62
CA ALA A 167 40.59 21.91 34.61
C ALA A 167 40.41 22.70 35.91
#